data_AF-A0A7X0L6H8-F1
#
_entry.id   AF-A0A7X0L6H8-F1
#
_cell.length_a   1.000
_cell.length_b   1.000
_cell.length_c   1.000
_cell.angle_alpha   90.00
_cell.angle_beta   90.00
_cell.angle_gamma   90.00
#
_symmetry.space_group_name_H-M   'P 1'
#
loop_
_entity.id
_entity.type
_entity.pdbx_description
1 polymer ?
#
loop_
_entity_poly.entity_id
_entity_poly.type
_entity_poly.pdbx_seq_one_letter_code
_entity_poly.pdbx_strand_id
1 'polypeptide(L)'
;MTQTLEEFMEGSEPGPKGPPPRRGIRRTAGRKRIRSRLADRRFVTMMVIAALGLGLVLYPQAADWFSSISHNSQLSGYAQEVEQLEPSARTKVLDRAREYNSRIPPGQLRDPYSAQTPTPAVEGQLRDYQSQLNVANDDVIGRLRYPSLNIDLPIFHGTSDDVLAKGVGHLYGSSLPVGGPGTHSVLTSHSGIPNAELFNPLHSAKTGDIFSTEVMDHTFLYKVNKIEVVKPDDISSLKVTAGEDSITLVTCTPIGVNSHRLLVHASRIADLPKDAPEQKTLAGRQTNVGFPFWAIYFIGGLLVFYLAAAARNRRRSR
;
A
#
# COMPACT_ATOMS: atom_id res chain seq x y z
N MET A 1 -77.23 23.02 73.91
CA MET A 1 -78.54 22.47 73.53
C MET A 1 -78.28 21.09 72.96
N THR A 2 -78.96 20.03 73.44
CA THR A 2 -78.78 18.58 73.10
C THR A 2 -77.33 18.04 73.27
N GLN A 3 -76.97 17.11 74.18
CA GLN A 3 -77.63 15.88 74.69
C GLN A 3 -77.80 14.86 73.55
N THR A 4 -77.42 13.57 73.60
CA THR A 4 -77.21 12.57 74.70
C THR A 4 -75.74 12.05 74.73
N LEU A 5 -75.19 11.26 75.68
CA LEU A 5 -75.64 10.03 76.40
C LEU A 5 -75.92 8.84 75.44
N GLU A 6 -75.64 7.55 75.69
CA GLU A 6 -74.99 6.75 76.77
C GLU A 6 -74.73 5.32 76.16
N GLU A 7 -74.00 4.32 76.70
CA GLU A 7 -73.28 4.03 77.96
C GLU A 7 -72.20 2.89 77.73
N PHE A 8 -71.66 2.26 78.80
CA PHE A 8 -70.89 0.97 78.87
C PHE A 8 -69.49 0.85 78.21
N MET A 9 -68.49 0.14 78.80
CA MET A 9 -68.19 -0.25 80.20
C MET A 9 -66.79 -0.90 80.31
N GLU A 10 -66.26 -0.98 81.54
CA GLU A 10 -65.15 -1.86 82.00
C GLU A 10 -63.74 -1.68 81.37
N GLY A 11 -62.70 -2.16 82.07
CA GLY A 11 -61.30 -1.88 81.74
C GLY A 11 -60.27 -2.82 82.36
N SER A 12 -58.97 -2.51 82.21
CA SER A 12 -57.85 -3.20 82.89
C SER A 12 -56.55 -2.40 82.79
N GLU A 13 -55.65 -2.58 83.76
CA GLU A 13 -54.38 -1.84 83.87
C GLU A 13 -53.20 -2.48 83.08
N PRO A 14 -52.07 -1.77 82.86
CA PRO A 14 -51.24 -1.98 81.67
C PRO A 14 -50.21 -3.12 81.75
N GLY A 15 -50.17 -3.94 80.69
CA GLY A 15 -49.11 -4.92 80.41
C GLY A 15 -47.82 -4.32 79.80
N PRO A 16 -46.70 -5.07 79.82
CA PRO A 16 -45.37 -4.53 79.54
C PRO A 16 -45.06 -4.26 78.05
N LYS A 17 -44.17 -3.29 77.81
CA LYS A 17 -43.69 -2.91 76.47
C LYS A 17 -42.91 -4.05 75.80
N GLY A 18 -43.49 -4.64 74.74
CA GLY A 18 -42.76 -5.54 73.85
C GLY A 18 -41.59 -4.85 73.13
N PRO A 19 -40.56 -5.60 72.71
CA PRO A 19 -39.37 -5.03 72.06
C PRO A 19 -39.70 -4.45 70.66
N PRO A 20 -39.02 -3.38 70.23
CA PRO A 20 -39.28 -2.75 68.94
C PRO A 20 -38.96 -3.69 67.77
N PRO A 21 -39.72 -3.64 66.66
CA PRO A 21 -39.53 -4.52 65.52
C PRO A 21 -38.16 -4.32 64.86
N ARG A 22 -37.43 -5.41 64.64
CA ARG A 22 -36.10 -5.40 64.00
C ARG A 22 -36.19 -4.83 62.57
N ARG A 23 -35.76 -3.58 62.37
CA ARG A 23 -35.62 -2.96 61.03
C ARG A 23 -34.61 -3.73 60.18
N GLY A 24 -35.09 -4.65 59.34
CA GLY A 24 -34.27 -5.41 58.39
C GLY A 24 -33.54 -4.51 57.40
N ILE A 25 -32.21 -4.54 57.40
CA ILE A 25 -31.38 -3.61 56.61
C ILE A 25 -31.35 -4.04 55.12
N ARG A 26 -32.31 -3.54 54.32
CA ARG A 26 -32.25 -3.60 52.84
C ARG A 26 -31.17 -2.65 52.27
N ARG A 27 -29.88 -2.94 52.47
CA ARG A 27 -28.74 -2.16 51.91
C ARG A 27 -27.74 -2.98 51.08
N THR A 28 -28.21 -3.85 50.18
CA THR A 28 -27.32 -4.67 49.30
C THR A 28 -27.57 -4.51 47.80
N ALA A 29 -28.81 -4.27 47.34
CA ALA A 29 -29.16 -4.29 45.92
C ALA A 29 -28.41 -3.25 45.05
N GLY A 30 -28.31 -2.00 45.51
CA GLY A 30 -27.69 -0.91 44.75
C GLY A 30 -26.19 -1.13 44.45
N ARG A 31 -25.43 -1.65 45.42
CA ARG A 31 -23.98 -1.91 45.26
C ARG A 31 -23.68 -2.97 44.19
N LYS A 32 -24.56 -3.96 43.96
CA LYS A 32 -24.40 -4.94 42.87
C LYS A 32 -24.55 -4.29 41.48
N ARG A 33 -25.63 -3.53 41.24
CA ARG A 33 -25.88 -2.84 39.94
C ARG A 33 -24.83 -1.78 39.59
N ILE A 34 -24.20 -1.14 40.58
CA ILE A 34 -23.11 -0.18 40.35
C ILE A 34 -21.79 -0.92 40.05
N ARG A 35 -21.49 -2.02 40.75
CA ARG A 35 -20.28 -2.82 40.50
C ARG A 35 -20.26 -3.48 39.11
N SER A 36 -21.40 -3.97 38.59
CA SER A 36 -21.45 -4.52 37.23
C SER A 36 -21.11 -3.42 36.21
N ARG A 37 -21.85 -2.30 36.21
CA ARG A 37 -21.62 -1.17 35.28
C ARG A 37 -20.17 -0.64 35.29
N LEU A 38 -19.46 -0.70 36.42
CA LEU A 38 -18.04 -0.36 36.48
C LEU A 38 -17.11 -1.45 35.93
N ALA A 39 -17.44 -2.74 36.13
CA ALA A 39 -16.71 -3.84 35.52
C ALA A 39 -16.89 -3.86 33.99
N ASP A 40 -18.12 -3.65 33.52
CA ASP A 40 -18.48 -3.57 32.10
C ASP A 40 -17.73 -2.41 31.42
N ARG A 41 -17.73 -1.21 32.03
CA ARG A 41 -16.94 -0.07 31.52
C ARG A 41 -15.43 -0.37 31.46
N ARG A 42 -14.85 -0.99 32.49
CA ARG A 42 -13.42 -1.36 32.51
C ARG A 42 -13.08 -2.41 31.45
N PHE A 43 -13.98 -3.36 31.22
CA PHE A 43 -13.84 -4.36 30.16
C PHE A 43 -13.85 -3.70 28.77
N VAL A 44 -14.82 -2.81 28.51
CA VAL A 44 -14.89 -2.03 27.27
C VAL A 44 -13.64 -1.17 27.07
N THR A 45 -13.16 -0.46 28.11
CA THR A 45 -11.91 0.32 28.01
C THR A 45 -10.71 -0.56 27.65
N MET A 46 -10.60 -1.77 28.21
CA MET A 46 -9.52 -2.71 27.83
C MET A 46 -9.66 -3.22 26.39
N MET A 47 -10.88 -3.48 25.91
CA MET A 47 -11.12 -3.84 24.50
C MET A 47 -10.73 -2.70 23.55
N VAL A 48 -11.06 -1.45 23.88
CA VAL A 48 -10.69 -0.26 23.08
C VAL A 48 -9.17 -0.08 23.05
N ILE A 49 -8.47 -0.20 24.18
CA ILE A 49 -7.01 -0.10 24.23
C ILE A 49 -6.35 -1.21 23.40
N ALA A 50 -6.86 -2.45 23.48
CA ALA A 50 -6.36 -3.56 22.67
C ALA A 50 -6.62 -3.37 21.17
N ALA A 51 -7.80 -2.85 20.78
CA ALA A 51 -8.11 -2.53 19.39
C ALA A 51 -7.21 -1.43 18.82
N LEU A 52 -6.95 -0.37 19.61
CA LEU A 52 -6.02 0.70 19.20
C LEU A 52 -4.57 0.18 19.09
N GLY A 53 -4.10 -0.62 20.05
CA GLY A 53 -2.75 -1.20 20.02
C GLY A 53 -2.55 -2.18 18.86
N LEU A 54 -3.51 -3.09 18.64
CA LEU A 54 -3.47 -4.04 17.52
C LEU A 54 -3.65 -3.33 16.16
N GLY A 55 -4.47 -2.28 16.11
CA GLY A 55 -4.63 -1.42 14.94
C GLY A 55 -3.35 -0.69 14.57
N LEU A 56 -2.60 -0.16 15.55
CA LEU A 56 -1.30 0.47 15.30
C LEU A 56 -0.27 -0.51 14.74
N VAL A 57 -0.23 -1.75 15.26
CA VAL A 57 0.70 -2.80 14.81
C VAL A 57 0.36 -3.31 13.41
N LEU A 58 -0.92 -3.39 13.06
CA LEU A 58 -1.39 -3.86 11.74
C LEU A 58 -1.61 -2.72 10.73
N TYR A 59 -1.41 -1.46 11.13
CA TYR A 59 -1.63 -0.30 10.26
C TYR A 59 -0.80 -0.34 8.96
N PRO A 60 0.50 -0.66 8.96
CA PRO A 60 1.27 -0.79 7.72
C PRO A 60 0.62 -1.81 6.76
N GLN A 61 0.44 -3.05 7.22
CA GLN A 61 -0.18 -4.13 6.42
C GLN A 61 -1.56 -3.79 5.85
N ALA A 62 -2.33 -2.93 6.55
CA ALA A 62 -3.60 -2.43 6.06
C ALA A 62 -3.43 -1.30 5.02
N ALA A 63 -2.50 -0.36 5.26
CA ALA A 63 -2.15 0.72 4.34
C ALA A 63 -1.54 0.19 3.03
N ASP A 64 -0.59 -0.74 3.11
CA ASP A 64 0.08 -1.39 1.97
C ASP A 64 -0.94 -2.12 1.08
N TRP A 65 -1.92 -2.78 1.69
CA TRP A 65 -3.03 -3.44 1.00
C TRP A 65 -3.97 -2.45 0.30
N PHE A 66 -4.35 -1.35 0.96
CA PHE A 66 -5.16 -0.28 0.35
C PHE A 66 -4.41 0.49 -0.75
N SER A 67 -3.11 0.73 -0.58
CA SER A 67 -2.22 1.31 -1.60
C SER A 67 -2.17 0.41 -2.85
N SER A 68 -2.04 -0.91 -2.64
CA SER A 68 -2.07 -1.90 -3.71
C SER A 68 -3.40 -1.93 -4.48
N ILE A 69 -4.54 -1.64 -3.84
CA ILE A 69 -5.83 -1.45 -4.54
C ILE A 69 -5.76 -0.23 -5.46
N SER A 70 -5.24 0.89 -4.95
CA SER A 70 -5.16 2.15 -5.71
C SER A 70 -4.26 2.02 -6.94
N HIS A 71 -3.10 1.39 -6.81
CA HIS A 71 -2.20 1.16 -7.95
C HIS A 71 -2.81 0.18 -8.97
N ASN A 72 -3.48 -0.88 -8.49
CA ASN A 72 -4.14 -1.85 -9.36
C ASN A 72 -5.32 -1.26 -10.15
N SER A 73 -6.05 -0.26 -9.62
CA SER A 73 -7.12 0.37 -10.40
C SER A 73 -6.59 1.10 -11.63
N GLN A 74 -5.41 1.73 -11.54
CA GLN A 74 -4.78 2.40 -12.69
C GLN A 74 -4.28 1.37 -13.72
N LEU A 75 -3.68 0.26 -13.27
CA LEU A 75 -3.33 -0.86 -14.15
C LEU A 75 -4.53 -1.47 -14.88
N SER A 76 -5.72 -1.51 -14.26
CA SER A 76 -6.91 -2.10 -14.88
C SER A 76 -7.42 -1.34 -16.10
N GLY A 77 -7.34 0.00 -16.11
CA GLY A 77 -7.75 0.82 -17.25
C GLY A 77 -6.84 0.60 -18.46
N TYR A 78 -5.53 0.78 -18.26
CA TYR A 78 -4.51 0.50 -19.27
C TYR A 78 -4.61 -0.95 -19.81
N ALA A 79 -4.75 -1.95 -18.94
CA ALA A 79 -4.86 -3.35 -19.38
C ALA A 79 -6.12 -3.60 -20.22
N GLN A 80 -7.28 -3.05 -19.82
CA GLN A 80 -8.53 -3.17 -20.56
C GLN A 80 -8.47 -2.48 -21.94
N GLU A 81 -7.79 -1.34 -22.07
CA GLU A 81 -7.60 -0.68 -23.35
C GLU A 81 -6.66 -1.49 -24.27
N VAL A 82 -5.52 -1.95 -23.72
CA VAL A 82 -4.54 -2.78 -24.43
C VAL A 82 -5.13 -4.13 -24.88
N GLU A 83 -6.04 -4.73 -24.11
CA GLU A 83 -6.75 -5.96 -24.47
C GLU A 83 -7.73 -5.74 -25.64
N GLN A 84 -8.43 -4.60 -25.67
CA GLN A 84 -9.34 -4.22 -26.77
C GLN A 84 -8.60 -3.82 -28.06
N LEU A 85 -7.33 -3.44 -27.99
CA LEU A 85 -6.54 -3.13 -29.18
C LEU A 85 -6.22 -4.38 -30.00
N GLU A 86 -6.59 -4.32 -31.28
CA GLU A 86 -6.14 -5.23 -32.34
C GLU A 86 -4.61 -5.48 -32.25
N PRO A 87 -4.12 -6.73 -32.40
CA PRO A 87 -2.69 -7.01 -32.33
C PRO A 87 -1.85 -6.18 -33.32
N SER A 88 -2.40 -5.87 -34.50
CA SER A 88 -1.75 -4.99 -35.49
C SER A 88 -1.66 -3.52 -35.06
N ALA A 89 -2.54 -3.06 -34.16
CA ALA A 89 -2.47 -1.72 -33.56
C ALA A 89 -1.42 -1.67 -32.44
N ARG A 90 -1.39 -2.69 -31.56
CA ARG A 90 -0.36 -2.84 -30.51
C ARG A 90 1.07 -2.84 -31.10
N THR A 91 1.29 -3.59 -32.17
CA THR A 91 2.59 -3.60 -32.88
C THR A 91 2.97 -2.21 -33.40
N LYS A 92 2.04 -1.47 -34.03
CA LYS A 92 2.31 -0.09 -34.51
C LYS A 92 2.68 0.87 -33.38
N VAL A 93 2.04 0.75 -32.21
CA VAL A 93 2.35 1.57 -31.03
C VAL A 93 3.75 1.25 -30.49
N LEU A 94 4.14 -0.03 -30.45
CA LEU A 94 5.49 -0.44 -30.09
C LEU A 94 6.55 -0.01 -31.11
N ASP A 95 6.26 -0.09 -32.41
CA ASP A 95 7.20 0.31 -33.45
C ASP A 95 7.40 1.83 -33.47
N ARG A 96 6.36 2.63 -33.21
CA ARG A 96 6.49 4.08 -32.98
C ARG A 96 7.36 4.39 -31.74
N ALA A 97 7.22 3.62 -30.67
CA ALA A 97 8.06 3.76 -29.47
C ALA A 97 9.53 3.36 -29.72
N ARG A 98 9.78 2.37 -30.59
CA ARG A 98 11.13 2.01 -31.06
C ARG A 98 11.74 3.09 -31.96
N GLU A 99 10.95 3.67 -32.86
CA GLU A 99 11.34 4.82 -33.69
C GLU A 99 11.54 6.09 -32.86
N TYR A 100 10.81 6.26 -31.76
CA TYR A 100 11.13 7.29 -30.77
C TYR A 100 12.51 7.01 -30.15
N ASN A 101 12.74 5.80 -29.62
CA ASN A 101 14.01 5.41 -29.01
C ASN A 101 15.23 5.60 -29.92
N SER A 102 15.13 5.29 -31.22
CA SER A 102 16.24 5.50 -32.17
C SER A 102 16.48 6.97 -32.56
N ARG A 103 15.51 7.86 -32.31
CA ARG A 103 15.61 9.31 -32.53
C ARG A 103 16.06 10.10 -31.29
N ILE A 104 16.03 9.52 -30.08
CA ILE A 104 16.50 10.19 -28.86
C ILE A 104 18.01 10.48 -29.03
N PRO A 105 18.45 11.75 -29.11
CA PRO A 105 19.87 12.06 -29.00
C PRO A 105 20.33 11.69 -27.59
N PRO A 106 21.53 11.12 -27.37
CA PRO A 106 22.01 10.72 -26.05
C PRO A 106 22.08 11.94 -25.12
N GLY A 107 21.00 12.16 -24.38
CA GLY A 107 20.76 13.38 -23.64
C GLY A 107 21.62 13.47 -22.39
N GLN A 108 21.81 14.69 -21.90
CA GLN A 108 22.16 14.86 -20.50
C GLN A 108 20.92 14.52 -19.67
N LEU A 109 20.83 13.24 -19.27
CA LEU A 109 19.94 12.79 -18.20
C LEU A 109 20.15 13.66 -16.96
N ARG A 110 19.15 13.73 -16.07
CA ARG A 110 19.20 14.54 -14.85
C ARG A 110 18.56 13.78 -13.70
N ASP A 111 18.86 14.20 -12.48
CA ASP A 111 18.23 13.60 -11.29
C ASP A 111 16.70 13.73 -11.39
N PRO A 112 15.94 12.62 -11.37
CA PRO A 112 14.49 12.65 -11.54
C PRO A 112 13.76 13.47 -10.46
N TYR A 113 14.38 13.67 -9.29
CA TYR A 113 13.83 14.42 -8.16
C TYR A 113 14.20 15.91 -8.17
N SER A 114 14.83 16.42 -9.24
CA SER A 114 15.20 17.83 -9.39
C SER A 114 14.10 18.64 -10.08
N ALA A 115 13.54 19.64 -9.38
CA ALA A 115 12.49 20.52 -9.91
C ALA A 115 13.00 21.41 -11.05
N GLN A 116 12.22 21.53 -12.14
CA GLN A 116 12.64 22.14 -13.40
C GLN A 116 11.51 22.97 -14.04
N THR A 117 11.88 24.03 -14.75
CA THR A 117 10.98 24.79 -15.64
C THR A 117 11.31 24.46 -17.09
N PRO A 118 10.36 23.98 -17.92
CA PRO A 118 10.61 23.72 -19.34
C PRO A 118 11.02 24.97 -20.13
N THR A 119 11.73 24.77 -21.24
CA THR A 119 11.95 25.81 -22.26
C THR A 119 11.10 25.50 -23.50
N PRO A 120 10.75 26.49 -24.35
CA PRO A 120 9.85 26.28 -25.48
C PRO A 120 10.31 25.22 -26.49
N ALA A 121 11.62 25.00 -26.62
CA ALA A 121 12.18 23.93 -27.47
C ALA A 121 11.95 22.53 -26.88
N VAL A 122 11.90 22.40 -25.54
CA VAL A 122 11.61 21.15 -24.84
C VAL A 122 10.12 20.82 -24.90
N GLU A 123 9.22 21.81 -24.92
CA GLU A 123 7.77 21.57 -25.01
C GLU A 123 7.38 20.71 -26.22
N GLY A 124 7.97 20.95 -27.39
CA GLY A 124 7.68 20.16 -28.61
C GLY A 124 8.13 18.70 -28.48
N GLN A 125 9.29 18.47 -27.87
CA GLN A 125 9.83 17.13 -27.63
C GLN A 125 9.05 16.38 -26.54
N LEU A 126 8.64 17.10 -25.49
CA LEU A 126 7.80 16.59 -24.40
C LEU A 126 6.43 16.12 -24.92
N ARG A 127 5.86 16.79 -25.93
CA ARG A 127 4.61 16.36 -26.59
C ARG A 127 4.75 15.09 -27.43
N ASP A 128 5.83 14.91 -28.21
CA ASP A 128 6.06 13.63 -28.91
C ASP A 128 6.18 12.51 -27.86
N TYR A 129 7.00 12.73 -26.83
CA TYR A 129 7.18 11.81 -25.69
C TYR A 129 5.86 11.41 -25.01
N GLN A 130 5.07 12.37 -24.51
CA GLN A 130 3.79 12.11 -23.81
C GLN A 130 2.75 11.36 -24.67
N SER A 131 2.91 11.38 -25.99
CA SER A 131 2.04 10.68 -26.94
C SER A 131 2.54 9.28 -27.35
N GLN A 132 3.66 8.80 -26.80
CA GLN A 132 4.14 7.43 -26.98
C GLN A 132 3.43 6.52 -25.97
N LEU A 133 3.04 5.30 -26.35
CA LEU A 133 2.44 4.26 -25.47
C LEU A 133 1.13 4.63 -24.71
N ASN A 134 0.71 5.90 -24.69
CA ASN A 134 -0.42 6.45 -23.95
C ASN A 134 -1.75 6.17 -24.65
N VAL A 135 -2.23 4.92 -24.58
CA VAL A 135 -3.47 4.49 -25.26
C VAL A 135 -4.72 4.83 -24.46
N ALA A 136 -4.66 4.73 -23.13
CA ALA A 136 -5.79 4.96 -22.23
C ALA A 136 -5.98 6.44 -21.84
N ASN A 137 -5.06 7.33 -22.21
CA ASN A 137 -5.04 8.77 -21.85
C ASN A 137 -5.00 9.03 -20.33
N ASP A 138 -4.43 8.08 -19.58
CA ASP A 138 -4.22 8.10 -18.12
C ASP A 138 -2.73 8.23 -17.73
N ASP A 139 -1.88 8.54 -18.72
CA ASP A 139 -0.42 8.58 -18.67
C ASP A 139 0.29 7.26 -18.33
N VAL A 140 -0.44 6.14 -18.19
CA VAL A 140 0.15 4.81 -18.02
C VAL A 140 0.74 4.34 -19.37
N ILE A 141 2.03 4.01 -19.36
CA ILE A 141 2.74 3.46 -20.51
C ILE A 141 2.98 1.96 -20.42
N GLY A 142 2.83 1.38 -19.23
CA GLY A 142 3.06 -0.04 -18.96
C GLY A 142 3.09 -0.35 -17.48
N ARG A 143 3.79 -1.42 -17.12
CA ARG A 143 3.83 -1.97 -15.76
C ARG A 143 5.21 -2.54 -15.45
N LEU A 144 5.68 -2.39 -14.22
CA LEU A 144 6.91 -3.00 -13.70
C LEU A 144 6.55 -4.10 -12.70
N ARG A 145 7.18 -5.28 -12.83
CA ARG A 145 6.93 -6.43 -11.94
C ARG A 145 8.24 -7.07 -11.51
N TYR A 146 8.50 -7.09 -10.20
CA TYR A 146 9.70 -7.65 -9.57
C TYR A 146 9.28 -8.69 -8.52
N PRO A 147 9.04 -9.97 -8.92
CA PRO A 147 8.35 -10.94 -8.06
C PRO A 147 9.06 -11.27 -6.75
N SER A 148 10.39 -11.35 -6.73
CA SER A 148 11.15 -11.64 -5.50
C SER A 148 11.14 -10.51 -4.47
N LEU A 149 10.69 -9.30 -4.85
CA LEU A 149 10.55 -8.13 -3.99
C LEU A 149 9.09 -7.68 -3.81
N ASN A 150 8.12 -8.44 -4.32
CA ASN A 150 6.69 -8.10 -4.31
C ASN A 150 6.31 -6.74 -4.95
N ILE A 151 7.17 -6.19 -5.83
CA ILE A 151 6.86 -4.94 -6.54
C ILE A 151 6.00 -5.27 -7.77
N ASP A 152 4.82 -4.68 -7.86
CA ASP A 152 3.91 -4.79 -9.02
C ASP A 152 3.20 -3.42 -9.16
N LEU A 153 3.66 -2.58 -10.10
CA LEU A 153 3.31 -1.15 -10.17
C LEU A 153 3.08 -0.67 -11.63
N PRO A 154 2.18 0.31 -11.85
CA PRO A 154 2.10 1.03 -13.12
C PRO A 154 3.37 1.86 -13.39
N ILE A 155 3.74 1.96 -14.67
CA ILE A 155 4.76 2.87 -15.19
C ILE A 155 4.04 4.02 -15.91
N PHE A 156 4.39 5.25 -15.56
CA PHE A 156 3.86 6.48 -16.13
C PHE A 156 4.93 7.26 -16.90
N HIS A 157 4.48 8.24 -17.70
CA HIS A 157 5.35 9.29 -18.21
C HIS A 157 5.91 10.22 -17.12
N GLY A 158 7.18 10.60 -17.27
CA GLY A 158 7.83 11.62 -16.45
C GLY A 158 8.10 11.21 -15.00
N THR A 159 8.62 12.15 -14.23
CA THR A 159 9.10 11.92 -12.85
C THR A 159 8.70 13.03 -11.89
N SER A 160 7.54 13.66 -12.12
CA SER A 160 6.94 14.63 -11.19
C SER A 160 6.53 13.93 -9.88
N ASP A 161 6.46 14.69 -8.79
CA ASP A 161 6.09 14.14 -7.47
C ASP A 161 4.70 13.46 -7.50
N ASP A 162 3.75 14.05 -8.22
CA ASP A 162 2.42 13.48 -8.51
C ASP A 162 2.46 12.12 -9.23
N VAL A 163 3.52 11.81 -9.98
CA VAL A 163 3.72 10.50 -10.64
C VAL A 163 4.43 9.54 -9.69
N LEU A 164 5.53 9.99 -9.06
CA LEU A 164 6.34 9.16 -8.16
C LEU A 164 5.61 8.77 -6.87
N ALA A 165 4.54 9.49 -6.50
CA ALA A 165 3.64 9.13 -5.40
C ALA A 165 2.57 8.06 -5.77
N LYS A 166 2.38 7.75 -7.06
CA LYS A 166 1.35 6.81 -7.57
C LYS A 166 1.92 5.51 -8.14
N GLY A 167 3.22 5.45 -8.42
CA GLY A 167 3.85 4.32 -9.08
C GLY A 167 5.25 4.66 -9.59
N VAL A 168 5.60 4.10 -10.74
CA VAL A 168 6.92 4.24 -11.35
C VAL A 168 6.88 5.33 -12.41
N GLY A 169 7.72 6.35 -12.29
CA GLY A 169 7.94 7.34 -13.33
C GLY A 169 9.03 6.91 -14.32
N HIS A 170 8.82 7.14 -15.61
CA HIS A 170 9.86 7.02 -16.64
C HIS A 170 10.67 8.31 -16.74
N LEU A 171 11.99 8.23 -16.62
CA LEU A 171 12.87 9.39 -16.76
C LEU A 171 12.91 9.87 -18.21
N TYR A 172 12.33 11.04 -18.46
CA TYR A 172 12.41 11.73 -19.74
C TYR A 172 13.88 11.90 -20.18
N GLY A 173 14.14 11.61 -21.46
CA GLY A 173 15.49 11.55 -22.03
C GLY A 173 16.16 10.16 -21.95
N SER A 174 15.61 9.21 -21.20
CA SER A 174 15.97 7.78 -21.30
C SER A 174 15.10 7.06 -22.34
N SER A 175 15.51 5.85 -22.77
CA SER A 175 14.74 5.04 -23.72
C SER A 175 13.41 4.58 -23.09
N LEU A 176 12.32 4.55 -23.87
CA LEU A 176 11.05 3.92 -23.46
C LEU A 176 11.24 2.43 -23.18
N PRO A 177 10.48 1.83 -22.23
CA PRO A 177 10.69 0.47 -21.71
C PRO A 177 10.22 -0.67 -22.64
N VAL A 178 10.39 -0.48 -23.95
CA VAL A 178 10.08 -1.44 -25.05
C VAL A 178 11.30 -2.25 -25.52
N GLY A 179 12.45 -2.07 -24.85
CA GLY A 179 13.73 -2.71 -25.16
C GLY A 179 14.28 -2.40 -26.55
N GLY A 180 15.26 -3.23 -26.96
CA GLY A 180 15.99 -3.15 -28.22
C GLY A 180 17.49 -2.87 -28.03
N PRO A 181 18.37 -3.34 -28.94
CA PRO A 181 19.80 -3.06 -28.85
C PRO A 181 20.12 -1.56 -28.97
N GLY A 182 21.01 -1.06 -28.12
CA GLY A 182 21.30 0.37 -28.01
C GLY A 182 20.19 1.14 -27.29
N THR A 183 19.55 0.54 -26.28
CA THR A 183 18.57 1.24 -25.42
C THR A 183 18.93 1.15 -23.95
N HIS A 184 18.65 2.22 -23.20
CA HIS A 184 18.74 2.23 -21.74
C HIS A 184 17.52 2.96 -21.18
N SER A 185 16.58 2.21 -20.60
CA SER A 185 15.41 2.78 -19.92
C SER A 185 15.71 3.06 -18.45
N VAL A 186 15.27 4.21 -17.92
CA VAL A 186 15.49 4.56 -16.52
C VAL A 186 14.14 4.79 -15.86
N LEU A 187 13.83 3.94 -14.89
CA LEU A 187 12.56 3.91 -14.17
C LEU A 187 12.80 4.26 -12.71
N THR A 188 11.97 5.15 -12.14
CA THR A 188 12.21 5.70 -10.80
C THR A 188 10.92 5.73 -9.98
N SER A 189 11.01 5.59 -8.67
CA SER A 189 9.86 5.72 -7.76
C SER A 189 10.32 6.12 -6.36
N HIS A 190 9.39 6.60 -5.53
CA HIS A 190 9.70 7.02 -4.16
C HIS A 190 10.05 5.84 -3.24
N SER A 191 10.78 6.16 -2.17
CA SER A 191 11.04 5.29 -1.04
C SER A 191 11.08 6.10 0.25
N GLY A 192 10.57 5.52 1.35
CA GLY A 192 10.46 6.14 2.66
C GLY A 192 9.19 6.95 2.89
N ILE A 193 8.20 6.89 1.98
CA ILE A 193 6.92 7.59 2.16
C ILE A 193 5.96 6.75 3.03
N PRO A 194 5.18 7.36 3.97
CA PRO A 194 4.41 6.58 4.95
C PRO A 194 3.20 5.78 4.43
N ASN A 195 2.74 6.05 3.19
CA ASN A 195 1.43 5.62 2.71
C ASN A 195 1.48 4.62 1.52
N ALA A 196 2.67 4.24 1.05
CA ALA A 196 2.85 3.26 -0.02
C ALA A 196 4.27 2.68 -0.01
N GLU A 197 4.43 1.38 -0.28
CA GLU A 197 5.76 0.74 -0.29
C GLU A 197 6.62 1.18 -1.48
N LEU A 198 6.04 1.27 -2.68
CA LEU A 198 6.72 1.68 -3.92
C LEU A 198 8.09 0.99 -4.12
N PHE A 199 9.20 1.74 -4.06
CA PHE A 199 10.58 1.21 -4.17
C PHE A 199 11.28 1.03 -2.81
N ASN A 200 10.55 1.02 -1.67
CA ASN A 200 11.07 0.49 -0.40
C ASN A 200 11.69 -0.90 -0.56
N PRO A 201 11.02 -1.89 -1.22
CA PRO A 201 11.57 -3.24 -1.36
C PRO A 201 12.83 -3.31 -2.23
N LEU A 202 13.05 -2.32 -3.12
CA LEU A 202 14.21 -2.26 -4.02
C LEU A 202 15.55 -2.24 -3.26
N HIS A 203 15.55 -1.77 -2.01
CA HIS A 203 16.70 -1.85 -1.11
C HIS A 203 17.13 -3.28 -0.74
N SER A 204 16.33 -4.30 -1.06
CA SER A 204 16.63 -5.73 -0.86
C SER A 204 16.98 -6.48 -2.16
N ALA A 205 17.08 -5.78 -3.29
CA ALA A 205 17.46 -6.33 -4.60
C ALA A 205 18.85 -6.99 -4.58
N LYS A 206 19.05 -8.01 -5.42
CA LYS A 206 20.31 -8.76 -5.53
C LYS A 206 20.72 -8.97 -6.98
N THR A 207 22.02 -8.96 -7.25
CA THR A 207 22.56 -9.43 -8.54
C THR A 207 22.09 -10.86 -8.79
N GLY A 208 21.49 -11.08 -9.96
CA GLY A 208 20.87 -12.35 -10.34
C GLY A 208 19.34 -12.38 -10.25
N ASP A 209 18.70 -11.46 -9.53
CA ASP A 209 17.23 -11.29 -9.53
C ASP A 209 16.69 -10.99 -10.93
N ILE A 210 15.41 -11.30 -11.16
CA ILE A 210 14.72 -11.09 -12.45
C ILE A 210 13.43 -10.31 -12.22
N PHE A 211 13.23 -9.29 -13.05
CA PHE A 211 12.00 -8.51 -13.13
C PHE A 211 11.59 -8.31 -14.60
N SER A 212 10.43 -7.72 -14.84
CA SER A 212 9.95 -7.41 -16.17
C SER A 212 9.24 -6.09 -16.28
N THR A 213 9.29 -5.50 -17.48
CA THR A 213 8.30 -4.50 -17.91
C THR A 213 7.26 -5.17 -18.79
N GLU A 214 5.97 -4.87 -18.57
CA GLU A 214 4.87 -5.30 -19.43
C GLU A 214 4.32 -4.06 -20.14
N VAL A 215 4.37 -4.03 -21.48
CA VAL A 215 4.00 -2.88 -22.32
C VAL A 215 3.26 -3.38 -23.56
N MET A 216 2.05 -2.87 -23.83
CA MET A 216 1.22 -3.27 -24.99
C MET A 216 0.99 -4.80 -25.10
N ASP A 217 0.87 -5.50 -23.96
CA ASP A 217 0.78 -6.97 -23.82
C ASP A 217 2.06 -7.75 -24.19
N HIS A 218 3.17 -7.06 -24.47
CA HIS A 218 4.51 -7.67 -24.56
C HIS A 218 5.24 -7.60 -23.21
N THR A 219 5.86 -8.71 -22.80
CA THR A 219 6.68 -8.79 -21.59
C THR A 219 8.17 -8.75 -21.94
N PHE A 220 8.91 -7.84 -21.32
CA PHE A 220 10.34 -7.64 -21.51
C PHE A 220 11.07 -8.03 -20.21
N LEU A 221 11.87 -9.09 -20.27
CA LEU A 221 12.53 -9.69 -19.12
C LEU A 221 13.93 -9.12 -18.92
N TYR A 222 14.28 -8.74 -17.69
CA TYR A 222 15.60 -8.20 -17.36
C TYR A 222 16.17 -8.90 -16.11
N LYS A 223 17.47 -9.15 -16.11
CA LYS A 223 18.22 -9.77 -15.01
C LYS A 223 19.20 -8.77 -14.39
N VAL A 224 19.11 -8.57 -13.08
CA VAL A 224 19.96 -7.65 -12.33
C VAL A 224 21.42 -8.07 -12.45
N ASN A 225 22.27 -7.16 -12.95
CA ASN A 225 23.69 -7.41 -13.21
C ASN A 225 24.59 -6.64 -12.21
N LYS A 226 24.18 -5.45 -11.77
CA LYS A 226 24.93 -4.51 -10.94
C LYS A 226 23.98 -3.74 -10.04
N ILE A 227 24.39 -3.51 -8.80
CA ILE A 227 23.71 -2.61 -7.86
C ILE A 227 24.77 -1.63 -7.34
N GLU A 228 24.45 -0.33 -7.31
CA GLU A 228 25.35 0.69 -6.76
C GLU A 228 24.59 1.83 -6.06
N VAL A 229 25.33 2.63 -5.30
CA VAL A 229 24.82 3.83 -4.63
C VAL A 229 25.67 5.02 -5.09
N VAL A 230 25.01 6.00 -5.73
CA VAL A 230 25.65 7.17 -6.34
C VAL A 230 25.10 8.47 -5.75
N LYS A 231 25.75 9.60 -6.03
CA LYS A 231 25.17 10.91 -5.72
C LYS A 231 24.10 11.29 -6.76
N PRO A 232 23.15 12.20 -6.44
CA PRO A 232 22.12 12.62 -7.40
C PRO A 232 22.65 13.25 -8.70
N ASP A 233 23.84 13.87 -8.65
CA ASP A 233 24.53 14.44 -9.80
C ASP A 233 25.34 13.42 -10.63
N ASP A 234 25.60 12.23 -10.10
CA ASP A 234 26.33 11.16 -10.80
C ASP A 234 25.38 10.25 -11.60
N ILE A 235 24.94 10.78 -12.73
CA ILE A 235 24.17 10.10 -13.77
C ILE A 235 25.02 9.18 -14.67
N SER A 236 26.31 8.96 -14.36
CA SER A 236 27.28 8.48 -15.36
C SER A 236 26.98 7.07 -15.88
N SER A 237 26.44 6.19 -15.03
CA SER A 237 26.06 4.80 -15.35
C SER A 237 24.66 4.65 -15.97
N LEU A 238 23.88 5.74 -16.10
CA LEU A 238 22.55 5.74 -16.72
C LEU A 238 22.58 5.92 -18.25
N LYS A 239 23.77 6.06 -18.84
CA LYS A 239 23.95 6.28 -20.28
C LYS A 239 23.66 5.03 -21.10
N VAL A 240 23.25 5.22 -22.35
CA VAL A 240 23.08 4.13 -23.33
C VAL A 240 24.43 3.52 -23.70
N THR A 241 24.58 2.22 -23.52
CA THR A 241 25.69 1.44 -24.09
C THR A 241 25.33 0.96 -25.49
N ALA A 242 26.25 1.06 -26.44
CA ALA A 242 26.01 0.61 -27.82
C ALA A 242 25.80 -0.91 -27.88
N GLY A 243 24.66 -1.35 -28.43
CA GLY A 243 24.32 -2.76 -28.61
C GLY A 243 23.66 -3.45 -27.39
N GLU A 244 23.64 -2.82 -26.21
CA GLU A 244 22.96 -3.37 -25.04
C GLU A 244 21.46 -3.03 -25.04
N ASP A 245 20.65 -3.92 -24.46
CA ASP A 245 19.25 -3.67 -24.09
C ASP A 245 19.22 -3.71 -22.55
N SER A 246 19.15 -2.53 -21.93
CA SER A 246 19.41 -2.34 -20.50
C SER A 246 18.34 -1.47 -19.83
N ILE A 247 18.13 -1.69 -18.54
CA ILE A 247 17.18 -0.94 -17.73
C ILE A 247 17.74 -0.71 -16.32
N THR A 248 17.52 0.47 -15.76
CA THR A 248 17.91 0.79 -14.38
C THR A 248 16.70 1.23 -13.57
N LEU A 249 16.51 0.60 -12.41
CA LEU A 249 15.55 1.03 -11.40
C LEU A 249 16.25 1.96 -10.41
N VAL A 250 15.65 3.13 -10.15
CA VAL A 250 16.24 4.23 -9.37
C VAL A 250 15.36 4.57 -8.18
N THR A 251 15.95 4.69 -6.98
CA THR A 251 15.25 5.27 -5.84
C THR A 251 16.19 6.05 -4.91
N CYS A 252 15.64 6.76 -3.93
CA CYS A 252 16.39 7.53 -2.95
C CYS A 252 17.00 6.63 -1.86
N THR A 253 18.20 6.99 -1.37
CA THR A 253 18.84 6.24 -0.28
C THR A 253 19.81 7.13 0.51
N PRO A 254 20.17 6.82 1.77
CA PRO A 254 19.46 5.93 2.71
C PRO A 254 18.02 6.41 2.96
N ILE A 255 17.11 5.48 3.26
CA ILE A 255 15.69 5.79 3.55
C ILE A 255 15.58 6.85 4.67
N GLY A 256 14.82 7.91 4.42
CA GLY A 256 14.62 9.03 5.35
C GLY A 256 15.75 10.07 5.36
N VAL A 257 16.83 9.84 4.61
CA VAL A 257 17.93 10.82 4.40
C VAL A 257 17.99 11.24 2.93
N ASN A 258 17.74 10.32 2.00
CA ASN A 258 17.54 10.53 0.56
C ASN A 258 18.66 11.32 -0.16
N SER A 259 19.87 11.33 0.43
CA SER A 259 21.03 12.11 -0.03
C SER A 259 21.77 11.50 -1.23
N HIS A 260 21.48 10.24 -1.54
CA HIS A 260 22.06 9.44 -2.61
C HIS A 260 20.95 8.77 -3.44
N ARG A 261 21.34 8.08 -4.51
CA ARG A 261 20.45 7.24 -5.32
C ARG A 261 20.93 5.80 -5.28
N LEU A 262 20.01 4.87 -5.01
CA LEU A 262 20.20 3.44 -5.24
C LEU A 262 19.88 3.16 -6.70
N LEU A 263 20.84 2.56 -7.42
CA LEU A 263 20.70 2.13 -8.80
C LEU A 263 20.73 0.60 -8.85
N VAL A 264 19.68 0.00 -9.42
CA VAL A 264 19.59 -1.44 -9.69
C VAL A 264 19.56 -1.63 -11.21
N HIS A 265 20.72 -1.95 -11.79
CA HIS A 265 20.88 -2.14 -13.22
C HIS A 265 20.58 -3.58 -13.61
N ALA A 266 19.92 -3.76 -14.75
CA ALA A 266 19.60 -5.06 -15.32
C ALA A 266 19.77 -5.06 -16.84
N SER A 267 20.30 -6.16 -17.38
CA SER A 267 20.34 -6.40 -18.83
C SER A 267 19.20 -7.31 -19.25
N ARG A 268 18.74 -7.11 -20.49
CA ARG A 268 17.73 -7.93 -21.13
C ARG A 268 18.11 -9.42 -21.16
N ILE A 269 17.13 -10.29 -20.96
CA ILE A 269 17.21 -11.72 -21.27
C ILE A 269 16.12 -12.09 -22.29
N ALA A 270 16.40 -13.08 -23.14
CA ALA A 270 15.47 -13.52 -24.17
C ALA A 270 14.29 -14.31 -23.59
N ASP A 271 14.60 -15.29 -22.73
CA ASP A 271 13.65 -16.21 -22.13
C ASP A 271 13.66 -16.11 -20.59
N LEU A 272 12.58 -16.54 -19.95
CA LEU A 272 12.63 -16.88 -18.52
C LEU A 272 13.54 -18.11 -18.32
N PRO A 273 14.41 -18.13 -17.29
CA PRO A 273 15.02 -19.37 -16.84
C PRO A 273 13.93 -20.40 -16.50
N LYS A 274 14.20 -21.68 -16.76
CA LYS A 274 13.21 -22.77 -16.61
C LYS A 274 12.65 -22.91 -15.18
N ASP A 275 13.37 -22.38 -14.19
CA ASP A 275 13.03 -22.42 -12.77
C ASP A 275 12.34 -21.14 -12.27
N ALA A 276 12.11 -20.15 -13.15
CA ALA A 276 11.48 -18.88 -12.80
C ALA A 276 9.93 -18.97 -12.86
N PRO A 277 9.20 -18.25 -11.98
CA PRO A 277 7.74 -18.36 -11.89
C PRO A 277 7.03 -17.81 -13.15
N GLU A 278 5.98 -18.52 -13.57
CA GLU A 278 5.22 -18.25 -14.80
C GLU A 278 4.65 -16.81 -14.88
N GLN A 279 5.28 -15.97 -15.71
CA GLN A 279 4.82 -14.61 -15.98
C GLN A 279 3.73 -14.59 -17.07
N LYS A 280 2.49 -14.91 -16.67
CA LYS A 280 1.29 -14.61 -17.47
C LYS A 280 1.18 -13.08 -17.67
N THR A 281 0.92 -12.68 -18.92
CA THR A 281 0.94 -11.29 -19.42
C THR A 281 -0.24 -10.46 -18.92
N LEU A 282 -0.33 -9.20 -19.40
CA LEU A 282 -1.37 -8.24 -19.06
C LEU A 282 -2.78 -8.75 -19.38
N ALA A 283 -3.01 -9.22 -20.62
CA ALA A 283 -4.32 -9.61 -21.15
C ALA A 283 -4.90 -10.94 -20.59
N GLY A 284 -4.55 -11.32 -19.36
CA GLY A 284 -5.03 -12.54 -18.73
C GLY A 284 -4.90 -12.59 -17.19
N ARG A 285 -4.57 -11.47 -16.54
CA ARG A 285 -4.31 -11.43 -15.10
C ARG A 285 -5.20 -10.42 -14.38
N GLN A 286 -6.30 -10.92 -13.79
CA GLN A 286 -7.08 -10.15 -12.81
C GLN A 286 -6.13 -9.50 -11.79
N THR A 287 -6.28 -8.20 -11.56
CA THR A 287 -5.48 -7.41 -10.60
C THR A 287 -5.90 -7.69 -9.16
N ASN A 288 -5.82 -8.97 -8.80
CA ASN A 288 -6.32 -9.53 -7.56
C ASN A 288 -5.34 -9.17 -6.43
N VAL A 289 -5.60 -8.05 -5.76
CA VAL A 289 -4.97 -7.74 -4.47
C VAL A 289 -5.11 -8.95 -3.55
N GLY A 290 -4.00 -9.41 -2.98
CA GLY A 290 -3.98 -10.60 -2.13
C GLY A 290 -5.00 -10.49 -0.99
N PHE A 291 -5.47 -11.63 -0.48
CA PHE A 291 -6.49 -11.62 0.59
C PHE A 291 -6.04 -10.73 1.78
N PRO A 292 -6.91 -9.88 2.37
CA PRO A 292 -6.55 -8.98 3.47
C PRO A 292 -6.30 -9.73 4.79
N PHE A 293 -5.15 -10.39 4.90
CA PHE A 293 -4.75 -11.15 6.09
C PHE A 293 -4.66 -10.29 7.35
N TRP A 294 -4.36 -8.98 7.22
CA TRP A 294 -4.40 -8.02 8.32
C TRP A 294 -5.77 -8.00 9.03
N ALA A 295 -6.88 -8.18 8.29
CA ALA A 295 -8.22 -8.22 8.87
C ALA A 295 -8.48 -9.50 9.67
N ILE A 296 -7.93 -10.65 9.23
CA ILE A 296 -7.95 -11.90 10.02
C ILE A 296 -7.14 -11.73 11.29
N TYR A 297 -5.94 -11.14 11.23
CA TYR A 297 -5.12 -10.91 12.42
C TYR A 297 -5.78 -9.93 13.40
N PHE A 298 -6.45 -8.89 12.90
CA PHE A 298 -7.19 -7.93 13.72
C PHE A 298 -8.39 -8.58 14.43
N ILE A 299 -9.26 -9.26 13.69
CA ILE A 299 -10.46 -9.92 14.23
C ILE A 299 -10.07 -11.08 15.17
N GLY A 300 -9.10 -11.92 14.76
CA GLY A 300 -8.60 -13.03 15.55
C GLY A 300 -7.92 -12.59 16.84
N GLY A 301 -7.07 -11.56 16.77
CA GLY A 301 -6.41 -10.98 17.95
C GLY A 301 -7.41 -10.40 18.95
N LEU A 302 -8.43 -9.67 18.47
CA LEU A 302 -9.53 -9.18 19.31
C LEU A 302 -10.34 -10.31 19.94
N LEU A 303 -10.63 -11.38 19.20
CA LEU A 303 -11.37 -12.54 19.71
C LEU A 303 -10.58 -13.29 20.78
N VAL A 304 -9.27 -13.52 20.58
CA VAL A 304 -8.38 -14.13 21.59
C VAL A 304 -8.30 -13.25 22.85
N PHE A 305 -8.15 -11.93 22.68
CA PHE A 305 -8.10 -10.98 23.80
C PHE A 305 -9.43 -10.92 24.57
N TYR A 306 -10.56 -10.92 23.86
CA TYR A 306 -11.90 -11.01 24.44
C TYR A 306 -12.09 -12.29 25.27
N LEU A 307 -11.73 -13.46 24.71
CA LEU A 307 -11.84 -14.75 25.41
C LEU A 307 -10.94 -14.79 26.66
N ALA A 308 -9.70 -14.32 26.56
CA ALA A 308 -8.77 -14.23 27.69
C ALA A 308 -9.29 -13.30 28.81
N ALA A 309 -9.80 -12.12 28.44
CA ALA A 309 -10.38 -11.16 29.37
C ALA A 309 -11.67 -11.71 30.03
N ALA A 310 -12.54 -12.35 29.26
CA ALA A 310 -13.77 -12.98 29.76
C ALA A 310 -13.45 -14.14 30.72
N ALA A 311 -12.48 -15.00 30.40
CA ALA A 311 -12.01 -16.06 31.27
C ALA A 311 -11.42 -15.51 32.58
N ARG A 312 -10.61 -14.45 32.50
CA ARG A 312 -10.04 -13.76 33.68
C ARG A 312 -11.12 -13.10 34.55
N ASN A 313 -12.20 -12.59 33.94
CA ASN A 313 -13.32 -12.03 34.68
C ASN A 313 -14.13 -13.14 35.39
N ARG A 314 -14.42 -14.25 34.70
CA ARG A 314 -15.08 -15.44 35.29
C ARG A 314 -14.29 -16.03 36.47
N ARG A 315 -12.95 -16.05 36.38
CA ARG A 315 -12.06 -16.47 37.50
C ARG A 315 -12.01 -15.48 38.67
N ARG A 316 -12.49 -14.25 38.51
CA ARG A 316 -12.62 -13.24 39.58
C ARG A 316 -14.03 -13.14 40.18
N SER A 317 -14.99 -13.90 39.64
CA SER A 317 -16.38 -13.96 40.10
C SER A 317 -16.76 -15.30 40.73
N ARG A 318 -15.80 -16.22 40.85
CA ARG A 318 -15.83 -17.39 41.73
C ARG A 318 -14.95 -17.07 42.95
#